data_AF-A0A1I9GEA2-F1
#
_entry.id   AF-A0A1I9GEA2-F1
#
_cell.length_a   1.000
_cell.length_b   1.000
_cell.length_c   1.000
_cell.angle_alpha   90.00
_cell.angle_beta   90.00
_cell.angle_gamma   90.00
#
_symmetry.space_group_name_H-M   'P 1'
#
loop_
_entity.id
_entity.type
_entity.pdbx_description
1 polymer ?
#
loop_
_entity_poly.entity_id
_entity_poly.type
_entity_poly.pdbx_seq_one_letter_code
_entity_poly.pdbx_strand_id
1 'polypeptide(L)'
;KTTTDPDHPRAKGNVRWYEDLLEDEGIRRADMRRKVPPMNNPRDKSNLKDTYEALCRQEVPINTKAQSRLYCYYKMDRPYLRLAPFKVEIVHQNPLVVLFRDIVSDEEMRIIEMLAVPKLARATVHNVVTGNIETAFYRTSQR
;
A
#
# COMPACT_ATOMS: atom_id res chain seq x y z
N LYS A 1 -4.60 9.50 5.81
CA LYS A 1 -4.93 9.07 7.19
C LYS A 1 -5.44 7.63 7.10
N THR A 2 -4.68 6.66 7.58
CA THR A 2 -5.16 5.28 7.71
C THR A 2 -6.02 5.21 8.97
N THR A 3 -7.33 5.13 8.79
CA THR A 3 -8.26 4.89 9.89
C THR A 3 -8.07 3.44 10.31
N THR A 4 -7.52 3.21 11.50
CA THR A 4 -7.47 1.87 12.10
C THR A 4 -8.89 1.44 12.43
N ASP A 5 -9.35 0.32 11.90
CA ASP A 5 -10.64 -0.29 12.25
C ASP A 5 -10.46 -1.19 13.49
N PRO A 6 -10.94 -0.76 14.67
CA PRO A 6 -10.80 -1.53 15.90
C PRO A 6 -11.61 -2.83 15.90
N ASP A 7 -12.64 -2.95 15.05
CA ASP A 7 -13.56 -4.08 15.00
C ASP A 7 -13.22 -5.09 13.88
N HIS A 8 -12.06 -4.93 13.25
CA HIS A 8 -11.62 -5.85 12.20
C HIS A 8 -11.55 -7.30 12.72
N PRO A 9 -12.13 -8.32 12.04
CA PRO A 9 -12.22 -9.69 12.55
C PRO A 9 -10.89 -10.31 12.98
N ARG A 10 -9.80 -9.90 12.31
CA ARG A 10 -8.42 -10.35 12.60
C ARG A 10 -7.83 -9.73 13.88
N ALA A 11 -8.37 -8.61 14.37
CA ALA A 11 -7.85 -7.90 15.53
C ALA A 11 -7.87 -8.78 16.79
N LYS A 12 -9.00 -9.46 17.06
CA LYS A 12 -9.13 -10.37 18.20
C LYS A 12 -8.13 -11.53 18.14
N GLY A 13 -7.92 -12.09 16.95
CA GLY A 13 -6.94 -13.16 16.73
C GLY A 13 -5.50 -12.68 16.94
N ASN A 14 -5.17 -11.50 16.43
CA ASN A 14 -3.85 -10.89 16.62
C ASN A 14 -3.57 -10.59 18.09
N VAL A 15 -4.54 -10.00 18.82
CA VAL A 15 -4.38 -9.71 20.27
C VAL A 15 -4.02 -10.98 21.03
N ARG A 16 -4.79 -12.06 20.82
CA ARG A 16 -4.50 -13.35 21.46
C ARG A 16 -3.11 -13.87 21.10
N TRP A 17 -2.74 -13.82 19.83
CA TRP A 17 -1.41 -14.27 19.37
C TRP A 17 -0.27 -13.52 20.08
N TYR A 18 -0.38 -12.19 20.23
CA TYR A 18 0.62 -11.40 20.94
C TYR A 18 0.60 -11.66 22.45
N GLU A 19 -0.57 -11.86 23.08
CA GLU A 19 -0.66 -12.22 24.50
C GLU A 19 0.02 -13.57 24.78
N ASP A 20 -0.23 -14.58 23.93
CA ASP A 20 0.38 -15.90 24.03
C ASP A 20 1.91 -15.82 23.82
N LEU A 21 2.39 -15.05 22.83
CA LEU A 21 3.83 -14.81 22.58
C LEU A 21 4.53 -14.17 23.79
N LEU A 22 3.89 -13.18 24.43
CA LEU A 22 4.45 -12.50 25.60
C LEU A 22 4.48 -13.41 26.83
N GLU A 23 3.51 -14.33 26.98
CA GLU A 23 3.54 -15.38 28.00
C GLU A 23 4.72 -16.34 27.81
N ASP A 24 4.97 -16.76 26.57
CA ASP A 24 6.12 -17.61 26.22
C ASP A 24 7.46 -16.89 26.50
N GLU A 25 7.52 -15.57 26.32
CA GLU A 25 8.66 -14.72 26.73
C GLU A 25 8.74 -14.48 28.25
N GLY A 26 7.83 -15.05 29.04
CA GLY A 26 7.82 -14.99 30.50
C GLY A 26 7.15 -13.74 31.10
N ILE A 27 6.43 -12.95 30.30
CA ILE A 27 5.70 -11.77 30.76
C ILE A 27 4.31 -12.20 31.26
N ARG A 28 4.03 -11.90 32.54
CA ARG A 28 2.71 -12.16 33.13
C ARG A 28 1.65 -11.27 32.47
N ARG A 29 0.43 -11.80 32.24
CA ARG A 29 -0.71 -11.02 31.70
C ARG A 29 -0.95 -9.69 32.39
N ALA A 30 -0.79 -9.64 33.71
CA ALA A 30 -0.96 -8.41 34.50
C ALA A 30 0.06 -7.31 34.15
N ASP A 31 1.23 -7.67 33.64
CA ASP A 31 2.35 -6.78 33.34
C ASP A 31 2.37 -6.32 31.86
N MET A 32 1.76 -7.08 30.94
CA MET A 32 1.75 -6.82 29.48
C MET A 32 1.28 -5.40 29.10
N ARG A 33 0.25 -4.88 29.78
CA ARG A 33 -0.30 -3.53 29.53
C ARG A 33 0.24 -2.46 30.47
N ARG A 34 0.94 -2.86 31.54
CA ARG A 34 1.40 -1.95 32.60
C ARG A 34 2.82 -1.44 32.36
N LYS A 35 3.66 -2.23 31.71
CA LYS A 35 5.09 -1.93 31.50
C LYS A 35 5.47 -2.04 30.05
N VAL A 36 4.76 -1.32 29.17
CA VAL A 36 5.21 -1.19 27.78
C VAL A 36 6.51 -0.39 27.80
N PRO A 37 7.66 -0.99 27.45
CA PRO A 37 8.92 -0.25 27.41
C PRO A 37 8.78 0.89 26.38
N PRO A 38 9.52 1.99 26.55
CA PRO A 38 9.56 3.02 25.52
C PRO A 38 9.95 2.35 24.19
N MET A 39 9.15 2.57 23.15
CA MET A 39 9.45 2.05 21.81
C MET A 39 10.79 2.61 21.35
N ASN A 40 11.83 1.80 21.45
CA ASN A 40 13.09 2.08 20.80
C ASN A 40 13.04 1.46 19.41
N ASN A 41 12.63 2.26 18.42
CA ASN A 41 12.69 1.88 17.01
C ASN A 41 13.91 2.57 16.39
N PRO A 42 15.13 2.02 16.58
CA PRO A 42 16.34 2.61 16.03
C PRO A 42 16.18 2.71 14.51
N ARG A 43 16.20 3.95 14.01
CA ARG A 43 16.11 4.21 12.58
C ARG A 43 17.41 3.74 11.93
N ASP A 44 17.30 2.74 11.07
CA ASP A 44 18.36 2.44 10.12
C ASP A 44 18.56 3.65 9.20
N LYS A 45 19.69 4.35 9.36
CA LYS A 45 20.02 5.60 8.66
C LYS A 45 20.54 5.31 7.25
N SER A 46 19.70 4.65 6.45
CA SER A 46 19.97 4.51 5.02
C SER A 46 19.43 5.74 4.28
N ASN A 47 20.29 6.44 3.53
CA ASN A 47 19.91 7.59 2.71
C ASN A 47 18.74 7.28 1.75
N LEU A 48 18.63 6.03 1.29
CA LEU A 48 17.54 5.59 0.41
C LEU A 48 16.19 5.58 1.14
N LYS A 49 16.19 5.16 2.41
CA LYS A 49 14.98 5.10 3.25
C LYS A 49 14.47 6.51 3.54
N ASP A 50 15.36 7.42 3.92
CA ASP A 50 14.99 8.81 4.20
C ASP A 50 14.41 9.50 2.96
N THR A 51 15.02 9.28 1.79
CA THR A 51 14.52 9.83 0.51
C THR A 51 13.14 9.26 0.14
N TYR A 52 12.95 7.95 0.28
CA TYR A 52 11.67 7.29 0.02
C TYR A 52 10.57 7.80 0.95
N GLU A 53 10.86 7.90 2.25
CA GLU A 53 9.89 8.40 3.22
C GLU A 53 9.54 9.87 2.98
N ALA A 54 10.52 10.70 2.59
CA ALA A 54 10.28 12.10 2.22
C ALA A 54 9.35 12.21 1.00
N LEU A 55 9.49 11.34 0.00
CA LEU A 55 8.56 11.26 -1.13
C LEU A 55 7.14 10.87 -0.67
N CYS A 56 7.00 9.91 0.25
CA CYS A 56 5.70 9.53 0.81
C CYS A 56 5.02 10.67 1.60
N ARG A 57 5.81 11.53 2.25
CA ARG A 57 5.34 12.72 2.97
C ARG A 57 5.18 13.95 2.07
N GLN A 58 5.46 13.83 0.77
CA GLN A 58 5.42 14.93 -0.20
C GLN A 58 6.36 16.10 0.16
N GLU A 59 7.46 15.81 0.84
CA GLU A 59 8.47 16.81 1.26
C GLU A 59 9.38 17.23 0.12
N VAL A 60 9.40 16.47 -0.99
CA VAL A 60 10.19 16.78 -2.18
C VAL A 60 9.40 17.74 -3.07
N PRO A 61 9.89 18.97 -3.30
CA PRO A 61 9.18 19.94 -4.13
C PRO A 61 9.13 19.48 -5.58
N ILE A 62 7.94 19.50 -6.16
CA ILE A 62 7.74 19.24 -7.58
C ILE A 62 7.89 20.56 -8.33
N ASN A 63 8.57 20.54 -9.47
CA ASN A 63 8.72 21.72 -10.33
C ASN A 63 7.34 22.27 -10.75
N THR A 64 7.05 23.53 -10.42
CA THR A 64 5.80 24.21 -10.74
C THR A 64 5.52 24.25 -12.25
N LYS A 65 6.57 24.34 -13.09
CA LYS A 65 6.44 24.26 -14.55
C LYS A 65 6.04 22.86 -15.03
N ALA A 66 6.40 21.81 -14.30
CA ALA A 66 5.95 20.46 -14.61
C ALA A 66 4.48 20.27 -14.20
N GLN A 67 4.09 20.79 -13.04
CA GLN A 67 2.71 20.76 -12.56
C GLN A 67 1.75 21.55 -13.45
N SER A 68 2.16 22.70 -13.98
CA SER A 68 1.30 23.53 -14.84
C SER A 68 0.94 22.86 -16.18
N ARG A 69 1.67 21.81 -16.57
CA ARG A 69 1.39 21.00 -17.77
C ARG A 69 0.44 19.83 -17.50
N LEU A 70 0.06 19.59 -16.25
CA LEU A 70 -0.91 18.55 -15.88
C LEU A 70 -2.32 19.08 -16.10
N TYR A 71 -3.19 18.26 -16.67
CA TYR A 71 -4.58 18.64 -16.95
C TYR A 71 -5.50 17.43 -16.94
N CYS A 72 -6.78 17.71 -16.72
CA CYS A 72 -7.86 16.74 -16.83
C CYS A 72 -8.59 16.91 -18.16
N TYR A 73 -9.04 15.83 -18.75
CA TYR A 73 -9.84 15.86 -19.97
C TYR A 73 -10.81 14.69 -20.03
N TYR A 74 -11.85 14.85 -20.85
CA TYR A 74 -12.79 13.78 -21.17
C TYR A 74 -12.30 13.03 -22.40
N LYS A 75 -12.09 11.71 -22.25
CA LYS A 75 -11.73 10.85 -23.36
C LYS A 75 -13.00 10.37 -24.08
N MET A 76 -13.12 10.78 -25.35
CA MET A 76 -14.30 10.55 -26.22
C MET A 76 -13.90 10.00 -27.60
N ASP A 77 -12.82 9.22 -27.67
CA ASP A 77 -12.24 8.71 -28.92
C ASP A 77 -13.05 7.57 -29.58
N ARG A 78 -14.09 7.05 -28.91
CA ARG A 78 -14.98 6.02 -29.45
C ARG A 78 -16.45 6.46 -29.44
N PRO A 79 -17.30 5.96 -30.36
CA PRO A 79 -18.70 6.36 -30.46
C PRO A 79 -19.47 6.28 -29.14
N TYR A 80 -19.29 5.20 -28.39
CA TYR A 80 -19.92 5.02 -27.07
C TYR A 80 -19.44 6.05 -26.03
N LEU A 81 -18.15 6.40 -26.06
CA LEU A 81 -17.57 7.37 -25.13
C LEU A 81 -18.01 8.81 -25.40
N ARG A 82 -18.72 9.09 -26.51
CA ARG A 82 -19.39 10.37 -26.71
C ARG A 82 -20.61 10.52 -25.79
N LEU A 83 -21.24 9.41 -25.40
CA LEU A 83 -22.38 9.38 -24.48
C LEU A 83 -21.91 9.23 -23.02
N ALA A 84 -20.88 8.43 -22.79
CA ALA A 84 -20.29 8.21 -21.48
C ALA A 84 -18.76 8.42 -21.52
N PRO A 85 -18.28 9.67 -21.47
CA PRO A 85 -16.86 9.97 -21.55
C PRO A 85 -16.10 9.49 -20.31
N PHE A 86 -14.89 8.97 -20.51
CA PHE A 86 -14.01 8.69 -19.37
C PHE A 86 -13.37 9.98 -18.85
N LYS A 87 -13.39 10.14 -17.53
CA LYS A 87 -12.68 11.21 -16.81
C LYS A 87 -11.21 10.83 -16.69
N VAL A 88 -10.34 11.58 -17.35
CA VAL A 88 -8.90 11.29 -17.41
C VAL A 88 -8.12 12.43 -16.79
N GLU A 89 -7.18 12.11 -15.91
CA GLU A 89 -6.30 13.06 -15.25
C GLU A 89 -4.84 12.69 -15.50
N ILE A 90 -4.07 13.59 -16.11
CA ILE A 90 -2.64 13.39 -16.31
C ILE A 90 -1.92 13.81 -15.04
N VAL A 91 -1.21 12.88 -14.39
CA VAL A 91 -0.46 13.14 -13.14
C VAL A 91 1.05 13.21 -13.36
N HIS A 92 1.55 12.71 -14.49
CA HIS A 92 2.94 12.86 -14.89
C HIS A 92 3.07 12.78 -16.42
N GLN A 93 3.99 13.55 -17.01
CA GLN A 93 4.16 13.59 -18.47
C GLN A 93 5.28 12.69 -19.01
N ASN A 94 6.35 12.48 -18.26
CA ASN A 94 7.48 11.67 -18.73
C ASN A 94 8.15 10.89 -17.57
N PRO A 95 7.79 9.61 -17.37
CA PRO A 95 6.85 8.82 -18.19
C PRO A 95 5.41 9.32 -18.06
N LEU A 96 4.59 9.04 -19.08
CA LEU A 96 3.17 9.40 -19.05
C LEU A 96 2.47 8.55 -17.99
N VAL A 97 1.92 9.19 -16.95
CA VAL A 97 1.11 8.56 -15.90
C VAL A 97 -0.25 9.25 -15.87
N VAL A 98 -1.29 8.44 -15.93
CA VAL A 98 -2.67 8.87 -16.12
C VAL A 98 -3.57 8.14 -15.14
N LEU A 99 -4.51 8.87 -14.52
CA LEU A 99 -5.56 8.32 -13.67
C LEU A 99 -6.90 8.37 -14.41
N PHE A 100 -7.58 7.23 -14.46
CA PHE A 100 -8.98 7.14 -14.87
C PHE A 100 -9.86 7.26 -13.63
N ARG A 101 -10.70 8.29 -13.59
CA ARG A 101 -11.61 8.54 -12.46
C ARG A 101 -12.95 7.87 -12.71
N ASP A 102 -13.52 7.29 -11.65
CA ASP A 102 -14.87 6.70 -11.62
C ASP A 102 -15.13 5.64 -12.71
N ILE A 103 -14.11 4.86 -13.08
CA ILE A 103 -14.23 3.83 -14.12
C ILE A 103 -14.82 2.52 -13.57
N VAL A 104 -14.73 2.30 -12.26
CA VAL A 104 -15.32 1.15 -11.56
C VAL A 104 -16.19 1.70 -10.44
N SER A 105 -17.45 1.26 -10.38
CA SER A 105 -18.39 1.62 -9.32
C SER A 105 -18.09 0.87 -8.02
N ASP A 106 -18.60 1.38 -6.90
CA ASP A 106 -18.44 0.73 -5.59
C ASP A 106 -18.97 -0.71 -5.56
N GLU A 107 -20.06 -0.98 -6.28
CA GLU A 107 -20.62 -2.33 -6.36
C GLU A 107 -19.72 -3.27 -7.16
N GLU A 108 -19.21 -2.81 -8.32
CA GLU A 108 -18.25 -3.59 -9.10
C GLU A 108 -16.96 -3.86 -8.30
N MET A 109 -16.48 -2.87 -7.53
CA MET A 109 -15.32 -3.06 -6.64
C MET A 109 -15.60 -4.15 -5.60
N ARG A 110 -16.77 -4.15 -4.94
CA ARG A 110 -17.14 -5.22 -3.98
C ARG A 110 -17.19 -6.59 -4.63
N ILE A 111 -17.75 -6.68 -5.84
CA ILE A 111 -17.82 -7.95 -6.58
C ILE A 111 -16.40 -8.44 -6.90
N ILE A 112 -15.53 -7.56 -7.39
CA ILE A 112 -14.13 -7.90 -7.68
C ILE A 112 -13.42 -8.38 -6.40
N GLU A 113 -13.58 -7.66 -5.29
CA GLU A 113 -13.00 -8.06 -4.00
C GLU A 113 -13.52 -9.44 -3.55
N MET A 114 -14.83 -9.65 -3.57
CA MET A 114 -15.45 -10.93 -3.19
C MET A 114 -14.91 -12.09 -4.02
N LEU A 115 -14.72 -11.89 -5.33
CA LEU A 115 -14.18 -12.91 -6.23
C LEU A 115 -12.66 -13.12 -6.06
N ALA A 116 -11.93 -12.08 -5.67
CA ALA A 116 -10.48 -12.08 -5.54
C ALA A 116 -10.00 -12.64 -4.20
N VAL A 117 -10.68 -12.32 -3.09
CA VAL A 117 -10.31 -12.75 -1.72
C VAL A 117 -10.02 -14.26 -1.61
N PRO A 118 -10.87 -15.19 -2.11
CA PRO A 118 -10.59 -16.62 -2.01
C PRO A 118 -9.43 -17.10 -2.90
N LYS A 119 -9.01 -16.30 -3.87
CA LYS A 119 -7.93 -16.61 -4.83
C LYS A 119 -6.62 -15.89 -4.50
N LEU A 120 -6.60 -15.07 -3.45
CA LEU A 120 -5.45 -14.24 -3.11
C LEU A 120 -4.35 -15.10 -2.49
N ALA A 121 -3.16 -15.09 -3.09
CA ALA A 121 -1.96 -15.75 -2.58
C ALA A 121 -0.82 -14.74 -2.43
N ARG A 122 0.12 -15.02 -1.52
CA ARG A 122 1.31 -14.18 -1.33
C ARG A 122 2.17 -14.23 -2.59
N ALA A 123 2.61 -13.06 -3.06
CA ALA A 123 3.54 -12.96 -4.19
C ALA A 123 4.86 -13.68 -3.86
N THR A 124 5.30 -14.51 -4.79
CA THR A 124 6.57 -15.24 -4.74
C THR A 124 7.53 -14.70 -5.78
N VAL A 125 8.82 -14.93 -5.56
CA VAL A 125 9.89 -14.50 -6.47
C VAL A 125 10.79 -15.69 -6.79
N HIS A 126 11.37 -15.67 -7.98
CA HIS A 126 12.33 -16.69 -8.37
C HIS A 126 13.72 -16.30 -7.84
N ASN A 127 14.28 -17.12 -6.96
CA ASN A 127 15.63 -16.91 -6.45
C ASN A 127 16.65 -17.42 -7.49
N VAL A 128 17.49 -16.51 -7.99
CA VAL A 128 18.47 -16.82 -9.06
C VAL A 128 19.56 -17.79 -8.57
N VAL A 129 19.85 -17.79 -7.27
CA VAL A 129 20.91 -18.63 -6.68
C VAL A 129 20.39 -20.04 -6.36
N THR A 130 19.22 -20.14 -5.75
CA THR A 130 18.65 -21.44 -5.35
C THR A 130 17.80 -22.08 -6.45
N GLY A 131 17.38 -21.33 -7.47
CA GLY A 131 16.46 -21.79 -8.52
C GLY A 131 15.02 -22.04 -8.04
N ASN A 132 14.74 -21.74 -6.77
CA ASN A 132 13.45 -22.01 -6.15
C ASN A 132 12.56 -20.77 -6.13
N ILE A 133 11.26 -21.03 -6.09
CA ILE A 133 10.23 -20.01 -5.88
C ILE A 133 10.11 -19.79 -4.37
N GLU A 134 10.49 -18.61 -3.92
CA GLU A 134 10.55 -18.26 -2.50
C GLU A 134 9.75 -16.98 -2.23
N THR A 135 9.28 -16.81 -0.99
CA THR A 135 8.67 -15.55 -0.58
C THR A 135 9.77 -14.58 -0.14
N ALA A 136 9.88 -13.44 -0.83
CA ALA A 136 10.84 -12.41 -0.43
C ALA A 136 10.41 -11.71 0.87
N PHE A 137 11.38 -11.51 1.76
CA PHE A 137 11.25 -10.64 2.94
C PHE A 137 11.83 -9.24 2.72
N TYR A 138 12.40 -9.00 1.53
CA TYR A 138 12.94 -7.73 1.10
C TYR A 138 12.19 -7.21 -0.13
N ARG A 139 12.34 -5.93 -0.42
CA ARG A 139 11.74 -5.29 -1.59
C ARG A 139 12.47 -5.76 -2.86
N THR A 140 11.76 -6.43 -3.76
CA THR A 140 12.31 -6.92 -5.03
C THR A 140 12.37 -5.88 -6.13
N SER A 141 11.62 -4.78 -6.04
CA SER A 141 11.82 -3.65 -6.94
C SER A 141 13.17 -3.01 -6.62
N GLN A 142 14.19 -3.31 -7.41
CA GLN A 142 15.45 -2.58 -7.41
C GLN A 142 15.41 -1.51 -8.52
N ARG A 143 16.18 -0.43 -8.34
CA ARG A 143 16.26 0.69 -9.26
C ARG A 143 17.58 0.64 -10.02
#